data_AF-A0A9J7DZQ7-F1
#
_entry.id   AF-A0A9J7DZQ7-F1
#
_cell.length_a   1.000
_cell.length_b   1.000
_cell.length_c   1.000
_cell.angle_alpha   90.00
_cell.angle_beta   90.00
_cell.angle_gamma   90.00
#
_symmetry.space_group_name_H-M   'P 1'
#
loop_
_entity.id
_entity.type
_entity.pdbx_description
1 polymer ?
#
loop_
_entity_poly.entity_id
_entity_poly.type
_entity_poly.pdbx_seq_one_letter_code
_entity_poly.pdbx_strand_id
1 'polypeptide(L)'
;MDSQFQMLFEKMKIEMQNQTAELKESITKSIMDTMDEKLSPIIEENKKLKSEVEKLQKEIEHLRRGERSNNIMIFGLEELETSTGKLLNKMKGIFKNDLNITLEDNEINKIHRIGNKNNERNKPRPILCSFVTNWKKNEIMKNKKSLSKIYITEDYSKEVLEKRRALKTELDKERQKGNVAYLKHDKLIVKENYSSHEKRKRDVSASPSSSSSYQMQPRKQQTISSIK
;
A
#
# COMPACT_ATOMS: atom_id res chain seq x y z
N MET A 1 -6.88 53.78 75.24
CA MET A 1 -8.04 53.32 74.44
C MET A 1 -7.67 53.20 72.96
N ASP A 2 -6.95 54.17 72.40
CA ASP A 2 -6.61 54.18 70.96
C ASP A 2 -5.79 52.98 70.47
N SER A 3 -4.78 52.49 71.21
CA SER A 3 -3.96 51.35 70.73
C SER A 3 -4.72 50.02 70.68
N GLN A 4 -5.66 49.80 71.61
CA GLN A 4 -6.52 48.60 71.61
C GLN A 4 -7.52 48.64 70.45
N PHE A 5 -8.01 49.84 70.10
CA PHE A 5 -8.89 50.04 68.95
C PHE A 5 -8.14 49.84 67.62
N GLN A 6 -6.88 50.30 67.54
CA GLN A 6 -5.99 50.07 66.41
C GLN A 6 -5.74 48.56 66.18
N MET A 7 -5.42 47.82 67.26
CA MET A 7 -5.23 46.38 67.23
C MET A 7 -6.49 45.63 66.79
N LEU A 8 -7.67 46.07 67.23
CA LEU A 8 -8.94 45.47 66.82
C LEU A 8 -9.18 45.65 65.31
N PHE A 9 -8.94 46.85 64.78
CA PHE A 9 -9.05 47.14 63.35
C PHE A 9 -8.07 46.32 62.51
N GLU A 10 -6.82 46.17 62.97
CA GLU A 10 -5.83 45.31 62.29
C GLU A 10 -6.27 43.85 62.26
N LYS A 11 -6.74 43.30 63.39
CA LYS A 11 -7.26 41.93 63.45
C LYS A 11 -8.47 41.76 62.53
N MET A 12 -9.40 42.71 62.51
CA MET A 12 -10.57 42.67 61.64
C MET A 12 -10.19 42.75 60.15
N LYS A 13 -9.16 43.53 59.82
CA LYS A 13 -8.61 43.61 58.45
C LYS A 13 -7.95 42.29 58.03
N ILE A 14 -7.19 41.66 58.92
CA ILE A 14 -6.57 40.35 58.68
C ILE A 14 -7.65 39.27 58.50
N GLU A 15 -8.66 39.24 59.36
CA GLU A 15 -9.80 38.31 59.26
C GLU A 15 -10.54 38.48 57.93
N MET A 16 -10.82 39.72 57.53
CA MET A 16 -11.49 40.05 56.27
C MET A 16 -10.64 39.65 55.05
N GLN A 17 -9.32 39.81 55.12
CA GLN A 17 -8.39 39.36 54.09
C GLN A 17 -8.35 37.83 53.97
N ASN A 18 -8.37 37.11 55.10
CA ASN A 18 -8.41 35.65 55.13
C ASN A 18 -9.73 35.13 54.52
N GLN A 19 -10.87 35.70 54.92
CA GLN A 19 -12.18 35.36 54.34
C GLN A 19 -12.24 35.62 52.84
N THR A 20 -11.68 36.74 52.36
CA THR A 20 -11.63 37.00 50.91
C THR A 20 -10.70 36.05 50.17
N ALA A 21 -9.63 35.56 50.79
CA ALA A 21 -8.76 34.54 50.21
C ALA A 21 -9.47 33.18 50.13
N GLU A 22 -10.14 32.74 51.19
CA GLU A 22 -10.91 31.49 51.24
C GLU A 22 -12.08 31.49 50.23
N LEU A 23 -12.80 32.61 50.13
CA LEU A 23 -13.86 32.79 49.13
C LEU A 23 -13.31 32.73 47.70
N LYS A 24 -12.18 33.39 47.43
CA LYS A 24 -11.53 33.29 46.11
C LYS A 24 -11.15 31.85 45.80
N GLU A 25 -10.51 31.15 46.74
CA GLU A 25 -10.06 29.78 46.55
C GLU A 25 -11.23 28.82 46.27
N SER A 26 -12.30 28.90 47.07
CA SER A 26 -13.51 28.09 46.90
C SER A 26 -14.22 28.35 45.57
N ILE A 27 -14.35 29.62 45.17
CA ILE A 27 -14.91 29.99 43.86
C ILE A 27 -14.03 29.46 42.73
N THR A 28 -12.71 29.62 42.80
CA THR A 28 -11.81 29.10 41.77
C THR A 28 -11.87 27.58 41.66
N LYS A 29 -11.89 26.84 42.78
CA LYS A 29 -12.02 25.38 42.77
C LYS A 29 -13.34 24.94 42.12
N SER A 30 -14.46 25.55 42.51
CA SER A 30 -15.76 25.26 41.90
C SER A 30 -15.79 25.53 40.40
N ILE A 31 -15.20 26.65 39.95
CA ILE A 31 -15.09 26.95 38.51
C ILE A 31 -14.19 25.91 37.81
N MET A 32 -13.07 25.52 38.43
CA MET A 32 -12.17 24.50 37.88
C MET A 32 -12.89 23.16 37.71
N ASP A 33 -13.61 22.71 38.75
CA ASP A 33 -14.34 21.43 38.74
C ASP A 33 -15.42 21.43 37.65
N THR A 34 -16.20 22.51 37.53
CA THR A 34 -17.22 22.63 36.48
C THR A 34 -16.62 22.74 35.07
N MET A 35 -15.41 23.29 34.94
CA MET A 35 -14.67 23.29 33.68
C MET A 35 -14.19 21.89 33.33
N ASP A 36 -13.62 21.16 34.29
CA ASP A 36 -13.10 19.80 34.08
C ASP A 36 -14.22 18.80 33.75
N GLU A 37 -15.38 18.92 34.40
CA GLU A 37 -16.59 18.15 34.08
C GLU A 37 -17.04 18.35 32.62
N LYS A 38 -16.84 19.55 32.07
CA LYS A 38 -17.20 19.85 30.68
C LYS A 38 -16.08 19.54 29.69
N LEU A 39 -14.82 19.74 30.07
CA LEU A 39 -13.67 19.51 29.19
C LEU A 39 -13.38 18.03 29.00
N SER A 40 -13.49 17.22 30.05
CA SER A 40 -13.19 15.78 30.01
C SER A 40 -14.00 15.03 28.94
N PRO A 41 -15.35 15.14 28.83
CA PRO A 41 -16.09 14.45 27.78
C PRO A 41 -15.74 14.96 26.38
N ILE A 42 -15.49 16.27 26.24
CA ILE A 42 -15.08 16.86 24.96
C ILE A 42 -13.73 16.29 24.52
N ILE A 43 -12.76 16.16 25.42
CA ILE A 43 -11.44 15.58 25.12
C ILE A 43 -11.58 14.11 24.73
N GLU A 44 -12.41 13.34 25.43
CA GLU A 44 -12.68 11.94 25.11
C GLU A 44 -13.35 11.79 23.75
N GLU A 45 -14.37 12.59 23.45
CA GLU A 45 -15.03 12.62 22.15
C GLU A 45 -14.05 12.99 21.04
N ASN A 46 -13.21 14.01 21.26
CA ASN A 46 -12.19 14.41 20.28
C ASN A 46 -11.19 13.27 20.00
N LYS A 47 -10.80 12.51 21.03
CA LYS A 47 -9.95 11.32 20.86
C LYS A 47 -10.67 10.23 20.06
N LYS A 48 -11.94 9.96 20.34
CA LYS A 48 -12.77 8.99 19.59
C LYS A 48 -12.90 9.41 18.12
N LEU A 49 -13.27 10.67 17.86
CA LEU A 49 -13.39 11.22 16.50
C LEU A 49 -12.07 11.13 15.73
N LYS A 50 -10.94 11.48 16.34
CA LYS A 50 -9.62 11.32 15.69
C LYS A 50 -9.32 9.87 15.33
N SER A 51 -9.67 8.93 16.21
CA SER A 51 -9.51 7.50 15.95
C SER A 51 -10.40 7.03 14.78
N GLU A 52 -11.66 7.48 14.72
CA GLU A 52 -12.57 7.15 13.63
C GLU A 52 -12.12 7.75 12.29
N VAL A 53 -11.66 9.01 12.29
CA VAL A 53 -11.11 9.65 11.10
C VAL A 53 -9.91 8.87 10.57
N GLU A 54 -9.00 8.41 11.44
CA GLU A 54 -7.85 7.59 11.02
C GLU A 54 -8.30 6.24 10.42
N LYS A 55 -9.32 5.60 11.01
CA LYS A 55 -9.89 4.34 10.48
C LYS A 55 -10.50 4.56 9.09
N LEU A 56 -11.33 5.59 8.93
CA LEU A 56 -11.97 5.94 7.67
C LEU A 56 -10.93 6.27 6.59
N GLN A 57 -9.87 7.00 6.94
CA GLN A 57 -8.77 7.29 6.02
C GLN A 57 -8.10 6.01 5.52
N LYS A 58 -7.79 5.06 6.42
CA LYS A 58 -7.22 3.75 6.06
C LYS A 58 -8.15 2.93 5.17
N GLU A 59 -9.46 2.96 5.45
CA GLU A 59 -10.45 2.27 4.63
C GLU A 59 -10.58 2.87 3.22
N ILE A 60 -10.63 4.20 3.11
CA ILE A 60 -10.62 4.91 1.83
C ILE A 60 -9.35 4.57 1.03
N GLU A 61 -8.19 4.53 1.68
CA GLU A 61 -6.93 4.13 1.04
C GLU A 61 -7.00 2.68 0.53
N HIS A 62 -7.54 1.76 1.34
CA HIS A 62 -7.74 0.37 0.96
C HIS A 62 -8.64 0.22 -0.27
N LEU A 63 -9.78 0.92 -0.30
CA LEU A 63 -10.70 0.92 -1.43
C LEU A 63 -10.06 1.49 -2.70
N ARG A 64 -9.41 2.66 -2.60
CA ARG A 64 -8.68 3.29 -3.72
C ARG A 64 -7.58 2.37 -4.25
N ARG A 65 -6.89 1.65 -3.38
CA ARG A 65 -5.89 0.65 -3.77
C ARG A 65 -6.54 -0.53 -4.49
N GLY A 66 -7.70 -0.99 -4.04
CA GLY A 66 -8.51 -2.01 -4.71
C GLY A 66 -8.88 -1.60 -6.13
N GLU A 67 -9.40 -0.39 -6.32
CA GLU A 67 -9.79 0.14 -7.63
C GLU A 67 -8.60 0.22 -8.60
N ARG A 68 -7.42 0.63 -8.12
CA ARG A 68 -6.20 0.75 -8.93
C ARG A 68 -5.43 -0.56 -9.09
N SER A 69 -5.83 -1.62 -8.37
CA SER A 69 -5.08 -2.88 -8.31
C SER A 69 -4.96 -3.53 -9.68
N ASN A 70 -5.95 -3.35 -10.56
CA ASN A 70 -5.96 -3.89 -11.93
C ASN A 70 -5.52 -2.87 -12.99
N ASN A 71 -5.09 -1.67 -12.58
CA ASN A 71 -4.71 -0.62 -13.51
C ASN A 71 -3.21 -0.65 -13.80
N ILE A 72 -2.86 -0.30 -15.03
CA ILE A 72 -1.50 0.01 -15.48
C ILE A 72 -1.46 1.38 -16.13
N MET A 73 -0.28 1.99 -16.05
CA MET A 73 0.07 3.26 -16.66
C MET A 73 1.11 3.03 -17.73
N ILE A 74 0.84 3.53 -18.94
CA ILE A 74 1.70 3.37 -20.11
C ILE A 74 2.19 4.74 -20.56
N PHE A 75 3.49 4.87 -20.75
CA PHE A 75 4.16 6.11 -21.15
C PHE A 75 4.95 5.91 -22.44
N GLY A 76 5.08 6.98 -23.24
CA GLY A 76 5.89 6.98 -24.45
C GLY A 76 5.18 6.54 -25.72
N LEU A 77 3.87 6.26 -25.69
CA LEU A 77 3.11 5.91 -26.89
C LEU A 77 2.72 7.16 -27.68
N GLU A 78 3.11 7.27 -28.94
CA GLU A 78 2.76 8.41 -29.79
C GLU A 78 1.23 8.59 -29.97
N GLU A 79 0.77 9.85 -29.97
CA GLU A 79 -0.65 10.24 -30.07
C GLU A 79 -1.11 10.30 -31.54
N LEU A 80 -1.18 9.14 -32.18
CA LEU A 80 -1.70 8.99 -33.56
C LEU A 80 -3.17 8.54 -33.60
N GLU A 81 -3.77 8.27 -32.44
CA GLU A 81 -5.12 7.70 -32.37
C GLU A 81 -6.19 8.79 -32.44
N THR A 82 -7.24 8.53 -33.23
CA THR A 82 -8.41 9.43 -33.32
C THR A 82 -9.55 9.01 -32.39
N SER A 83 -9.57 7.77 -31.90
CA SER A 83 -10.63 7.20 -31.07
C SER A 83 -10.07 6.14 -30.12
N THR A 84 -10.78 5.91 -29.01
CA THR A 84 -10.48 4.90 -28.00
C THR A 84 -10.35 3.50 -28.59
N GLY A 85 -11.17 3.13 -29.58
CA GLY A 85 -11.08 1.82 -30.24
C GLY A 85 -9.78 1.62 -31.03
N LYS A 86 -9.27 2.68 -31.67
CA LYS A 86 -7.96 2.63 -32.35
C LYS A 86 -6.81 2.51 -31.34
N LEU A 87 -6.92 3.20 -30.21
CA LEU A 87 -5.96 3.08 -29.11
C LEU A 87 -5.92 1.64 -28.57
N LEU A 88 -7.08 1.01 -28.37
CA LEU A 88 -7.18 -0.39 -27.97
C LEU A 88 -6.48 -1.32 -28.97
N ASN A 89 -6.80 -1.20 -30.26
CA ASN A 89 -6.19 -2.04 -31.30
C ASN A 89 -4.68 -1.85 -31.40
N LYS A 90 -4.19 -0.61 -31.32
CA LYS A 90 -2.75 -0.32 -31.31
C LYS A 90 -2.06 -0.97 -30.11
N MET A 91 -2.69 -0.88 -28.96
CA MET A 91 -2.17 -1.42 -27.70
C MET A 91 -2.17 -2.96 -27.69
N LYS A 92 -3.20 -3.60 -28.25
CA LYS A 92 -3.20 -5.04 -28.55
C LYS A 92 -2.05 -5.44 -29.47
N GLY A 93 -1.81 -4.68 -30.54
CA GLY A 93 -0.70 -4.93 -31.47
C GLY A 93 0.67 -4.87 -30.79
N ILE A 94 0.90 -3.86 -29.95
CA ILE A 94 2.14 -3.71 -29.17
C ILE A 94 2.35 -4.90 -28.23
N PHE A 95 1.31 -5.32 -27.51
CA PHE A 95 1.44 -6.42 -26.57
C PHE A 95 1.62 -7.78 -27.24
N LYS A 96 1.00 -7.99 -28.40
CA LYS A 96 1.24 -9.20 -29.19
C LYS A 96 2.66 -9.23 -29.74
N ASN A 97 3.15 -8.12 -30.29
CA ASN A 97 4.46 -8.07 -30.94
C ASN A 97 5.62 -8.06 -29.93
N ASP A 98 5.53 -7.24 -28.87
CA ASP A 98 6.66 -6.99 -27.97
C ASP A 98 6.65 -7.89 -26.72
N LEU A 99 5.47 -8.35 -26.29
CA LEU A 99 5.30 -9.19 -25.09
C LEU A 99 4.87 -10.63 -25.40
N ASN A 100 4.48 -10.92 -26.64
CA ASN A 100 3.83 -12.18 -27.04
C ASN A 100 2.59 -12.53 -26.19
N ILE A 101 1.82 -11.50 -25.81
CA ILE A 101 0.59 -11.65 -25.03
C ILE A 101 -0.59 -11.30 -25.92
N THR A 102 -1.47 -12.27 -26.17
CA THR A 102 -2.75 -12.04 -26.85
C THR A 102 -3.73 -11.42 -25.87
N LEU A 103 -4.42 -10.35 -26.30
CA LEU A 103 -5.41 -9.66 -25.51
C LEU A 103 -6.75 -9.63 -26.23
N GLU A 104 -7.78 -10.09 -25.54
CA GLU A 104 -9.16 -10.04 -26.00
C GLU A 104 -9.83 -8.73 -25.57
N ASP A 105 -10.88 -8.30 -26.29
CA ASP A 105 -11.61 -7.07 -25.92
C ASP A 105 -12.22 -7.17 -24.51
N ASN A 106 -12.70 -8.36 -24.14
CA ASN A 106 -13.36 -8.62 -22.86
C ASN A 106 -12.40 -8.59 -21.66
N GLU A 107 -11.08 -8.59 -21.88
CA GLU A 107 -10.10 -8.53 -20.81
C GLU A 107 -9.81 -7.09 -20.34
N ILE A 108 -10.23 -6.09 -21.13
CA ILE A 108 -9.99 -4.68 -20.87
C ILE A 108 -11.29 -4.00 -20.45
N ASN A 109 -11.27 -3.41 -19.26
CA ASN A 109 -12.42 -2.71 -18.69
C ASN A 109 -12.46 -1.25 -19.18
N LYS A 110 -11.34 -0.53 -19.06
CA LYS A 110 -11.25 0.89 -19.42
C LYS A 110 -9.90 1.20 -20.04
N ILE A 111 -9.88 2.02 -21.08
CA ILE A 111 -8.63 2.54 -21.66
C ILE A 111 -8.83 3.99 -22.10
N HIS A 112 -7.95 4.89 -21.66
CA HIS A 112 -7.97 6.29 -22.09
C HIS A 112 -6.64 7.00 -21.81
N ARG A 113 -6.40 8.10 -22.52
CA ARG A 113 -5.27 9.00 -22.28
C ARG A 113 -5.58 9.91 -21.09
N ILE A 114 -4.63 10.09 -20.18
CA ILE A 114 -4.78 10.98 -19.02
C ILE A 114 -4.28 12.39 -19.37
N GLY A 115 -5.10 13.39 -19.05
CA GLY A 115 -4.75 14.81 -19.11
C GLY A 115 -5.05 15.48 -20.45
N ASN A 116 -4.77 16.79 -20.51
CA ASN A 116 -5.05 17.63 -21.67
C ASN A 116 -3.94 17.53 -22.71
N LYS A 117 -4.31 17.62 -23.99
CA LYS A 117 -3.37 17.57 -25.11
C LYS A 117 -2.54 18.86 -25.12
N ASN A 118 -1.27 18.76 -24.75
CA ASN A 118 -0.35 19.89 -24.77
C ASN A 118 0.52 19.82 -26.02
N ASN A 119 0.14 20.58 -27.05
CA ASN A 119 0.87 20.62 -28.32
C ASN A 119 2.30 21.19 -28.17
N GLU A 120 2.58 21.95 -27.11
CA GLU A 120 3.87 22.62 -26.90
C GLU A 120 4.98 21.70 -26.39
N ARG A 121 4.63 20.64 -25.63
CA ARG A 121 5.63 19.84 -24.90
C ARG A 121 6.17 18.64 -25.68
N ASN A 122 5.68 18.38 -26.90
CA ASN A 122 6.00 17.21 -27.74
C ASN A 122 6.02 15.85 -27.03
N LYS A 123 5.43 15.77 -25.81
CA LYS A 123 5.46 14.59 -24.97
C LYS A 123 4.10 13.92 -25.02
N PRO A 124 4.03 12.64 -25.43
CA PRO A 124 2.75 11.94 -25.48
C PRO A 124 2.14 11.79 -24.09
N ARG A 125 0.83 11.96 -24.00
CA ARG A 125 0.05 11.75 -22.77
C ARG A 125 0.13 10.29 -22.32
N PRO A 126 0.24 10.05 -20.99
CA PRO A 126 0.14 8.71 -20.44
C PRO A 126 -1.21 8.08 -20.74
N ILE A 127 -1.25 6.75 -20.81
CA ILE A 127 -2.49 5.98 -20.99
C ILE A 127 -2.76 5.21 -19.71
N LEU A 128 -3.99 5.32 -19.21
CA LEU A 128 -4.52 4.42 -18.21
C LEU A 128 -5.15 3.23 -18.92
N CYS A 129 -4.79 2.03 -18.52
CA CYS A 129 -5.50 0.81 -18.91
C CYS A 129 -5.89 0.03 -17.66
N SER A 130 -7.18 -0.26 -17.54
CA SER A 130 -7.78 -1.07 -16.48
C SER A 130 -8.19 -2.41 -17.05
N PHE A 131 -7.71 -3.49 -16.42
CA PHE A 131 -8.07 -4.86 -16.79
C PHE A 131 -9.19 -5.40 -15.92
N VAL A 132 -9.92 -6.38 -16.46
CA VAL A 132 -10.94 -7.11 -15.68
C VAL A 132 -10.27 -8.00 -14.64
N THR A 133 -9.15 -8.64 -14.98
CA THR A 133 -8.44 -9.56 -14.07
C THR A 133 -7.03 -9.08 -13.76
N ASN A 134 -6.60 -9.26 -12.49
CA ASN A 134 -5.24 -8.97 -12.08
C ASN A 134 -4.21 -9.92 -12.70
N TRP A 135 -4.63 -11.13 -13.08
CA TRP A 135 -3.77 -12.11 -13.75
C TRP A 135 -3.16 -11.54 -15.03
N LYS A 136 -3.99 -10.90 -15.87
CA LYS A 136 -3.54 -10.32 -17.13
C LYS A 136 -2.59 -9.14 -16.92
N LYS A 137 -2.92 -8.27 -15.97
CA LYS A 137 -2.01 -7.21 -15.52
C LYS A 137 -0.65 -7.76 -15.08
N ASN A 138 -0.64 -8.80 -14.27
CA ASN A 138 0.58 -9.39 -13.73
C ASN A 138 1.44 -10.06 -14.82
N GLU A 139 0.80 -10.69 -15.81
CA GLU A 139 1.47 -11.24 -16.99
C GLU A 139 2.22 -10.14 -17.75
N ILE A 140 1.55 -9.04 -18.06
CA ILE A 140 2.12 -7.86 -18.73
C ILE A 140 3.26 -7.25 -17.89
N MET A 141 3.05 -7.09 -16.58
CA MET A 141 4.02 -6.46 -15.67
C MET A 141 5.30 -7.29 -15.51
N LYS A 142 5.23 -8.63 -15.65
CA LYS A 142 6.40 -9.51 -15.66
C LYS A 142 7.23 -9.33 -16.94
N ASN A 143 6.56 -9.29 -18.09
CA ASN A 143 7.23 -9.27 -19.39
C ASN A 143 7.65 -7.86 -19.84
N LYS A 144 7.18 -6.79 -19.17
CA LYS A 144 7.44 -5.39 -19.55
C LYS A 144 8.90 -4.99 -19.80
N LYS A 145 9.88 -5.76 -19.31
CA LYS A 145 11.31 -5.51 -19.57
C LYS A 145 11.69 -5.71 -21.04
N SER A 146 10.90 -6.44 -21.82
CA SER A 146 11.13 -6.60 -23.26
C SER A 146 10.74 -5.36 -24.07
N LEU A 147 10.01 -4.41 -23.48
CA LEU A 147 9.61 -3.17 -24.15
C LEU A 147 10.78 -2.21 -24.20
N SER A 148 11.10 -1.72 -25.40
CA SER A 148 12.20 -0.77 -25.63
C SER A 148 11.72 0.68 -25.63
N LYS A 149 10.69 1.01 -26.42
CA LYS A 149 10.20 2.38 -26.61
C LYS A 149 9.18 2.82 -25.56
N ILE A 150 8.44 1.87 -24.98
CA ILE A 150 7.28 2.11 -24.13
C ILE A 150 7.61 1.74 -22.70
N TYR A 151 7.20 2.57 -21.76
CA TYR A 151 7.40 2.33 -20.34
C TYR A 151 6.07 2.03 -19.64
N ILE A 152 6.02 0.92 -18.90
CA ILE A 152 4.83 0.46 -18.18
C ILE A 152 5.08 0.44 -16.67
N THR A 153 4.16 1.06 -15.93
CA THR A 153 4.13 1.03 -14.46
C THR A 153 2.77 0.65 -13.94
N GLU A 154 2.72 0.31 -12.66
CA GLU A 154 1.47 0.26 -11.92
C GLU A 154 0.91 1.69 -11.72
N ASP A 155 -0.41 1.77 -11.59
CA ASP A 155 -1.12 2.98 -11.16
C ASP A 155 -1.07 3.07 -9.63
N TYR A 156 -0.25 3.99 -9.11
CA TYR A 156 -0.15 4.26 -7.68
C TYR A 156 -0.72 5.64 -7.34
N SER A 157 -1.18 5.79 -6.10
CA SER A 157 -1.56 7.10 -5.56
C SER A 157 -0.36 8.05 -5.52
N LYS A 158 -0.64 9.35 -5.52
CA LYS A 158 0.39 10.40 -5.47
C LYS A 158 1.30 10.24 -4.24
N GLU A 159 0.70 9.96 -3.09
CA GLU A 159 1.42 9.71 -1.82
C GLU A 159 2.40 8.54 -1.93
N VAL A 160 1.98 7.43 -2.55
CA VAL A 160 2.85 6.26 -2.76
C VAL A 160 3.97 6.59 -3.75
N LEU A 161 3.70 7.35 -4.81
CA LEU A 161 4.72 7.78 -5.76
C LEU A 161 5.78 8.67 -5.11
N GLU A 162 5.39 9.56 -4.20
CA GLU A 162 6.30 10.42 -3.44
C GLU A 162 7.17 9.59 -2.48
N LYS A 163 6.58 8.68 -1.70
CA LYS A 163 7.31 7.72 -0.86
C LYS A 163 8.32 6.91 -1.67
N ARG A 164 7.90 6.36 -2.83
CA ARG A 164 8.78 5.59 -3.73
C ARG A 164 9.91 6.44 -4.30
N ARG A 165 9.68 7.73 -4.56
CA ARG A 165 10.74 8.65 -5.02
C ARG A 165 11.80 8.86 -3.94
N ALA A 166 11.39 9.03 -2.68
CA ALA A 166 12.31 9.15 -1.56
C ALA A 166 13.16 7.87 -1.38
N LEU A 167 12.50 6.69 -1.38
CA LEU A 167 13.15 5.39 -1.21
C LEU A 167 14.06 4.97 -2.38
N LYS A 168 14.00 5.67 -3.52
CA LYS A 168 14.80 5.33 -4.69
C LYS A 168 16.30 5.47 -4.41
N THR A 169 16.68 6.52 -3.70
CA THR A 169 18.08 6.77 -3.33
C THR A 169 18.64 5.67 -2.43
N GLU A 170 17.85 5.19 -1.47
CA GLU A 170 18.22 4.10 -0.57
C GLU A 170 18.28 2.75 -1.31
N LEU A 171 17.33 2.49 -2.20
CA LEU A 171 17.34 1.30 -3.04
C LEU A 171 18.61 1.21 -3.91
N ASP A 172 19.06 2.32 -4.48
CA ASP A 172 20.27 2.35 -5.29
C ASP A 172 21.52 2.11 -4.43
N LYS A 173 21.57 2.67 -3.20
CA LYS A 173 22.64 2.39 -2.22
C LYS A 173 22.69 0.91 -1.82
N GLU A 174 21.55 0.30 -1.52
CA GLU A 174 21.49 -1.13 -1.15
C GLU A 174 21.93 -2.04 -2.31
N ARG A 175 21.58 -1.69 -3.55
CA ARG A 175 22.07 -2.41 -4.74
C ARG A 175 23.57 -2.26 -4.93
N GLN A 176 24.12 -1.07 -4.68
CA GLN A 176 25.57 -0.83 -4.75
C GLN A 176 26.34 -1.64 -3.69
N LYS A 177 25.74 -1.89 -2.52
CA LYS A 177 26.29 -2.79 -1.50
C LYS A 177 26.28 -4.28 -1.90
N GLY A 178 25.62 -4.64 -3.00
CA GLY A 178 25.49 -6.02 -3.47
C GLY A 178 24.23 -6.75 -2.96
N ASN A 179 23.34 -6.06 -2.25
CA ASN A 179 22.09 -6.63 -1.77
C ASN A 179 21.02 -6.65 -2.88
N VAL A 180 20.13 -7.65 -2.84
CA VAL A 180 18.99 -7.72 -3.77
C VAL A 180 17.85 -6.86 -3.23
N ALA A 181 17.80 -5.60 -3.65
CA ALA A 181 16.78 -4.64 -3.21
C ALA A 181 15.73 -4.29 -4.30
N TYR A 182 14.45 -4.28 -3.91
CA TYR A 182 13.33 -3.88 -4.77
C TYR A 182 12.20 -3.20 -4.01
N LEU A 183 11.47 -2.30 -4.67
CA LEU A 183 10.31 -1.61 -4.10
C LEU A 183 9.03 -2.39 -4.36
N LYS A 184 8.31 -2.75 -3.30
CA LYS A 184 6.95 -3.31 -3.37
C LYS A 184 5.98 -2.29 -2.77
N HIS A 185 5.11 -1.72 -3.62
CA HIS A 185 4.20 -0.65 -3.24
C HIS A 185 4.95 0.55 -2.61
N ASP A 186 4.75 0.86 -1.33
CA ASP A 186 5.38 1.95 -0.58
C ASP A 186 6.60 1.52 0.24
N LYS A 187 7.04 0.26 0.13
CA LYS A 187 8.12 -0.32 0.96
C LYS A 187 9.33 -0.77 0.15
N LEU A 188 10.51 -0.56 0.71
CA LEU A 188 11.77 -1.14 0.25
C LEU A 188 11.94 -2.53 0.87
N ILE A 189 12.16 -3.54 0.02
CA ILE A 189 12.46 -4.90 0.46
C ILE A 189 13.91 -5.17 0.07
N VAL A 190 14.75 -5.42 1.07
CA VAL A 190 16.13 -5.85 0.90
C VAL A 190 16.20 -7.34 1.21
N LYS A 191 16.67 -8.12 0.24
CA LYS A 191 17.02 -9.52 0.46
C LYS A 191 18.53 -9.61 0.52
N GLU A 192 19.03 -10.08 1.65
CA GLU A 192 20.42 -10.48 1.78
C GLU A 192 20.69 -11.63 0.82
N ASN A 193 21.76 -11.49 0.03
CA ASN A 193 22.28 -12.61 -0.74
C ASN A 193 22.95 -13.54 0.25
N TYR A 194 22.24 -14.56 0.73
CA TYR A 194 22.87 -15.72 1.36
C TYR A 194 23.68 -16.45 0.29
N SER A 195 24.90 -15.97 0.03
CA SER A 195 25.95 -16.68 -0.72
C SER A 195 26.44 -17.94 0.01
N SER A 196 25.72 -18.41 1.03
CA SER A 196 25.83 -19.75 1.60
C SER A 196 24.75 -20.63 0.99
N HIS A 197 24.80 -20.83 -0.33
CA HIS A 197 24.53 -22.17 -0.83
C HIS A 197 25.69 -23.06 -0.39
N GLU A 198 25.76 -23.32 0.92
CA GLU A 198 26.18 -24.63 1.37
C GLU A 198 25.21 -25.55 0.64
N LYS A 199 25.72 -26.14 -0.45
CA LYS A 199 24.98 -27.07 -1.28
C LYS A 199 24.40 -28.05 -0.27
N ARG A 200 23.09 -27.99 0.00
CA ARG A 200 22.39 -29.11 0.60
C ARG A 200 22.58 -30.22 -0.42
N LYS A 201 23.70 -30.92 -0.30
CA LYS A 201 23.93 -32.19 -0.95
C LYS A 201 22.73 -32.99 -0.49
N ARG A 202 21.78 -33.21 -1.40
CA ARG A 202 20.85 -34.30 -1.19
C ARG A 202 21.75 -35.51 -0.98
N ASP A 203 21.63 -36.16 0.17
CA ASP A 203 22.12 -37.52 0.27
C ASP A 203 21.50 -38.28 -0.90
N VAL A 204 22.36 -38.94 -1.66
CA VAL A 204 21.94 -39.73 -2.81
C VAL A 204 21.02 -40.80 -2.25
N SER A 205 19.72 -40.67 -2.48
CA SER A 205 18.78 -41.72 -2.09
C SER A 205 19.26 -43.01 -2.72
N ALA A 206 19.42 -44.07 -1.93
CA ALA A 206 19.74 -45.39 -2.45
C ALA A 206 18.58 -45.85 -3.34
N SER A 207 18.67 -45.56 -4.64
CA SER A 207 17.80 -46.17 -5.64
C SER A 207 18.11 -47.67 -5.64
N PRO A 208 17.10 -48.55 -5.66
CA PRO A 208 17.33 -49.99 -5.60
C PRO A 208 18.16 -50.40 -6.82
N SER A 209 19.32 -51.00 -6.57
CA SER A 209 20.20 -51.53 -7.60
C SER A 209 19.44 -52.56 -8.42
N SER A 210 19.33 -52.33 -9.72
CA SER A 210 18.83 -53.27 -10.69
C SER A 210 19.78 -54.47 -10.80
N SER A 211 19.62 -55.47 -9.92
CA SER A 211 20.18 -56.80 -10.14
C SER A 211 19.18 -57.60 -10.97
N SER A 212 19.52 -57.81 -12.24
CA SER A 212 18.84 -58.76 -13.11
C SER A 212 18.97 -60.18 -12.55
N SER A 213 17.87 -60.76 -12.09
CA SER A 213 17.67 -62.20 -12.13
C SER A 213 16.18 -62.47 -12.30
N TYR A 214 15.84 -62.97 -13.48
CA TYR A 214 14.52 -63.44 -13.87
C TYR A 214 13.93 -64.36 -12.81
N GLN A 215 12.82 -63.97 -12.20
CA GLN A 215 11.80 -64.90 -11.72
C GLN A 215 10.42 -64.30 -12.03
N MET A 216 9.78 -64.93 -13.02
CA MET A 216 8.39 -64.71 -13.40
C MET A 216 7.47 -64.89 -12.19
N GLN A 217 6.67 -63.88 -11.86
CA GLN A 217 5.51 -64.03 -10.98
C GLN A 217 4.27 -63.47 -11.69
N PRO A 218 3.08 -64.12 -11.57
CA PRO A 218 2.02 -63.97 -12.55
C PRO A 218 1.20 -62.69 -12.36
N ARG A 219 0.83 -62.05 -13.49
CA ARG A 219 -0.17 -60.98 -13.56
C ARG A 219 -1.51 -61.49 -13.01
N LYS A 220 -1.99 -60.93 -11.90
CA LYS A 220 -3.42 -61.01 -11.54
C LYS A 220 -4.20 -60.05 -12.43
N GLN A 221 -4.93 -60.61 -13.39
CA GLN A 221 -6.00 -59.93 -14.11
C GLN A 221 -7.16 -59.65 -13.14
N GLN A 222 -7.64 -58.42 -13.10
CA GLN A 222 -8.91 -58.09 -12.46
C GLN A 222 -10.03 -58.38 -13.47
N THR A 223 -10.82 -59.42 -13.20
CA THR A 223 -12.08 -59.69 -13.90
C THR A 223 -13.16 -58.76 -13.35
N ILE A 224 -13.73 -57.94 -14.24
CA ILE A 224 -14.97 -57.19 -14.00
C ILE A 224 -16.11 -58.22 -14.01
N SER A 225 -16.76 -58.45 -12.87
CA SER A 225 -18.00 -59.21 -12.80
C SER A 225 -19.18 -58.25 -12.78
N SER A 226 -19.86 -58.15 -13.91
CA SER A 226 -21.21 -57.62 -14.05
C SER A 226 -22.20 -58.59 -13.38
N ILE A 227 -23.05 -58.12 -12.47
CA ILE A 227 -24.26 -58.85 -12.08
C ILE A 227 -25.44 -57.86 -12.03
N LYS A 228 -26.35 -58.11 -12.98
CA LYS A 228 -27.82 -57.99 -13.02
C LYS A 228 -28.49 -56.84 -12.28
#